data_AF-X1K4T5-F1
#
_entry.id   AF-X1K4T5-F1
#
_cell.length_a   1.000
_cell.length_b   1.000
_cell.length_c   1.000
_cell.angle_alpha   90.00
_cell.angle_beta   90.00
_cell.angle_gamma   90.00
#
_symmetry.space_group_name_H-M   'P 1'
#
loop_
_entity.id
_entity.type
_entity.pdbx_description
1 polymer ?
#
loop_
_entity_poly.entity_id
_entity_poly.type
_entity_poly.pdbx_seq_one_letter_code
_entity_poly.pdbx_strand_id
1 'polypeptide(L)'
;FEEAVQIAEQIGNLHKKALCLNIIGDIFREKWDYVEALKRYEEALLIADELGHLDEQIQILVIISKIYQAQKHYPEALRHYLRLNISILCC
;
A
#
# COMPACT_ATOMS: atom_id res chain seq x y z
N PHE A 1 6.41 5.92 13.98
CA PHE A 1 6.51 5.30 12.65
C PHE A 1 7.12 6.22 11.61
N GLU A 2 6.79 7.53 11.58
CA GLU A 2 7.44 8.48 10.66
C GLU A 2 8.97 8.55 10.81
N GLU A 3 9.46 8.56 12.07
CA GLU A 3 10.90 8.47 12.34
C GLU A 3 11.52 7.16 11.82
N ALA A 4 10.78 6.06 11.86
CA ALA A 4 11.24 4.77 11.34
C ALA A 4 11.31 4.77 9.80
N VAL A 5 10.40 5.48 9.11
CA VAL A 5 10.48 5.73 7.67
C VAL A 5 11.74 6.53 7.33
N GLN A 6 12.03 7.60 8.07
CA GLN A 6 13.22 8.42 7.85
C GLN A 6 14.51 7.64 8.10
N ILE A 7 14.57 6.85 9.17
CA ILE A 7 15.71 5.98 9.44
C ILE A 7 15.89 4.95 8.32
N ALA A 8 14.81 4.30 7.89
CA ALA A 8 14.85 3.32 6.79
C ALA A 8 15.34 3.95 5.47
N GLU A 9 14.93 5.19 5.18
CA GLU A 9 15.42 5.98 4.05
C GLU A 9 16.93 6.25 4.16
N GLN A 10 17.38 6.72 5.31
CA GLN A 10 18.79 7.08 5.54
C GLN A 10 19.74 5.89 5.42
N ILE A 11 19.28 4.70 5.82
CA ILE A 11 20.08 3.46 5.71
C ILE A 11 19.84 2.72 4.38
N GLY A 12 19.04 3.28 3.46
CA GLY A 12 18.72 2.68 2.17
C GLY A 12 17.93 1.36 2.25
N ASN A 13 17.24 1.10 3.35
CA ASN A 13 16.47 -0.14 3.53
C ASN A 13 15.03 0.07 3.08
N LEU A 14 14.83 -0.09 1.76
CA LEU A 14 13.55 0.06 1.09
C LEU A 14 12.47 -0.87 1.66
N HIS A 15 12.79 -2.14 1.96
CA HIS A 15 11.82 -3.08 2.52
C HIS A 15 11.29 -2.62 3.90
N LYS A 16 12.18 -2.16 4.79
CA LYS A 16 11.75 -1.60 6.08
C LYS A 16 10.93 -0.32 5.92
N LYS A 17 11.24 0.50 4.92
CA LYS A 17 10.47 1.69 4.58
C LYS A 17 9.04 1.32 4.15
N ALA A 18 8.89 0.35 3.24
CA ALA A 18 7.59 -0.14 2.80
C ALA A 18 6.76 -0.70 3.97
N LEU A 19 7.37 -1.48 4.85
CA LEU A 19 6.71 -2.01 6.05
C LEU A 19 6.23 -0.88 6.98
N CYS A 20 7.06 0.12 7.22
CA CYS A 20 6.69 1.26 8.06
C CYS A 20 5.53 2.06 7.45
N LEU A 21 5.55 2.29 6.13
CA LEU A 21 4.49 2.97 5.40
C LEU A 21 3.17 2.19 5.45
N ASN A 22 3.20 0.86 5.34
CA ASN A 22 2.02 0.02 5.52
C ASN A 22 1.39 0.18 6.91
N ILE A 23 2.21 0.17 7.96
CA ILE A 23 1.73 0.35 9.33
C ILE A 23 1.14 1.76 9.53
N ILE A 24 1.76 2.79 8.96
CA ILE A 24 1.22 4.16 9.01
C ILE A 24 -0.12 4.22 8.27
N GLY A 25 -0.22 3.59 7.10
CA GLY A 25 -1.46 3.46 6.35
C GLY A 25 -2.57 2.79 7.16
N ASP A 26 -2.27 1.71 7.88
CA ASP A 26 -3.22 1.02 8.75
C ASP A 26 -3.73 1.94 9.87
N ILE A 27 -2.85 2.72 10.49
CA ILE A 27 -3.22 3.68 11.54
C ILE A 27 -4.18 4.75 11.01
N PHE A 28 -3.90 5.31 9.81
CA PHE A 28 -4.79 6.30 9.22
C PHE A 28 -6.12 5.69 8.76
N ARG A 29 -6.12 4.45 8.27
CA ARG A 29 -7.34 3.71 7.94
C ARG A 29 -8.22 3.50 9.16
N GLU A 30 -7.64 3.13 10.32
CA GLU A 30 -8.37 2.99 11.59
C GLU A 30 -8.93 4.32 12.10
N LYS A 31 -8.26 5.44 11.77
CA LYS A 31 -8.74 6.80 12.04
C LYS A 31 -9.78 7.30 11.04
N TRP A 32 -10.17 6.49 10.06
CA TRP A 32 -11.07 6.88 8.96
C TRP A 32 -10.50 8.00 8.06
N ASP A 33 -9.22 8.32 8.21
CA ASP A 33 -8.50 9.23 7.32
C ASP A 33 -7.98 8.45 6.13
N TYR A 34 -8.92 8.11 5.25
CA TYR A 34 -8.63 7.30 4.08
C TYR A 34 -7.71 7.99 3.07
N VAL A 35 -7.69 9.33 3.04
CA VAL A 35 -6.84 10.09 2.12
C VAL A 35 -5.38 9.87 2.48
N GLU A 36 -5.04 10.08 3.75
CA GLU A 36 -3.66 9.87 4.19
C GLU A 36 -3.31 8.37 4.20
N ALA A 37 -4.26 7.49 4.52
CA ALA A 37 -4.03 6.04 4.43
C ALA A 37 -3.65 5.60 3.01
N LEU A 38 -4.42 6.00 1.99
CA LEU A 38 -4.16 5.67 0.60
C LEU A 38 -2.80 6.16 0.14
N LYS A 39 -2.43 7.40 0.49
CA LYS A 39 -1.12 7.96 0.17
C LYS A 39 0.03 7.09 0.68
N ARG A 40 -0.06 6.63 1.93
CA ARG A 40 0.98 5.79 2.56
C ARG A 40 1.04 4.39 1.95
N TYR A 41 -0.11 3.80 1.63
CA TYR A 41 -0.15 2.53 0.90
C TYR A 41 0.38 2.65 -0.52
N GLU A 42 0.13 3.75 -1.23
CA GLU A 42 0.67 3.98 -2.58
C GLU A 42 2.20 4.11 -2.55
N GLU A 43 2.75 4.82 -1.57
CA GLU A 43 4.21 4.89 -1.37
C GLU A 43 4.82 3.51 -1.05
N ALA A 44 4.15 2.71 -0.21
CA ALA A 44 4.58 1.34 0.08
C ALA A 44 4.51 0.43 -1.15
N LEU A 45 3.47 0.60 -1.98
CA LEU A 45 3.27 -0.17 -3.21
C LEU A 45 4.37 0.10 -4.23
N LEU A 46 4.78 1.38 -4.38
CA LEU A 46 5.88 1.76 -5.27
C LEU A 46 7.18 1.05 -4.86
N ILE A 47 7.47 1.01 -3.56
CA ILE A 47 8.68 0.34 -3.07
C ILE A 47 8.59 -1.18 -3.25
N ALA A 48 7.42 -1.78 -3.01
CA ALA A 48 7.21 -3.20 -3.26
C ALA A 48 7.33 -3.55 -4.75
N ASP A 49 7.01 -2.61 -5.66
CA ASP A 49 7.25 -2.72 -7.10
C ASP A 49 8.74 -2.67 -7.44
N GLU A 50 9.48 -1.70 -6.89
CA GLU A 50 10.93 -1.59 -7.06
C GLU A 50 11.69 -2.83 -6.58
N LEU A 51 11.22 -3.47 -5.51
CA LEU A 51 11.82 -4.66 -4.92
C LEU A 51 11.34 -5.98 -5.56
N GLY A 52 10.32 -5.94 -6.42
CA GLY A 52 9.70 -7.15 -6.99
C GLY A 52 8.99 -8.03 -5.95
N HIS A 53 8.57 -7.46 -4.82
CA HIS A 53 7.90 -8.17 -3.73
C HIS A 53 6.40 -8.35 -4.02
N LEU A 54 6.07 -9.29 -4.89
CA LEU A 54 4.69 -9.54 -5.35
C LEU A 54 3.69 -9.79 -4.21
N ASP A 55 4.10 -10.51 -3.16
CA ASP A 55 3.24 -10.78 -2.00
C ASP A 55 2.88 -9.50 -1.24
N GLU A 56 3.82 -8.56 -1.10
CA GLU A 56 3.57 -7.26 -0.48
C GLU A 56 2.66 -6.40 -1.37
N GLN A 57 2.89 -6.40 -2.68
CA GLN A 57 2.02 -5.70 -3.63
C GLN A 57 0.57 -6.17 -3.54
N ILE A 58 0.36 -7.49 -3.51
CA ILE A 58 -0.97 -8.11 -3.40
C ILE A 58 -1.66 -7.64 -2.12
N GLN A 59 -0.97 -7.70 -0.98
CA GLN A 59 -1.53 -7.29 0.31
C GLN A 59 -1.94 -5.81 0.29
N ILE A 60 -1.09 -4.94 -0.24
CA ILE A 60 -1.36 -3.50 -0.32
C ILE A 60 -2.53 -3.21 -1.25
N LEU A 61 -2.59 -3.84 -2.43
CA LEU A 61 -3.69 -3.68 -3.39
C LEU A 61 -5.03 -4.14 -2.82
N VAL A 62 -5.06 -5.23 -2.05
CA VAL A 62 -6.26 -5.69 -1.35
C VAL A 62 -6.75 -4.65 -0.35
N ILE A 63 -5.83 -4.04 0.41
CA ILE A 63 -6.17 -3.01 1.39
C ILE A 63 -6.72 -1.75 0.71
N ILE A 64 -6.06 -1.25 -0.33
CA ILE A 64 -6.53 -0.09 -1.11
C ILE A 64 -7.93 -0.35 -1.70
N SER A 65 -8.15 -1.55 -2.25
CA SER A 65 -9.45 -1.94 -2.80
C SER A 65 -10.55 -1.93 -1.73
N LYS A 66 -10.26 -2.41 -0.51
CA LYS A 66 -11.20 -2.36 0.62
C LYS A 66 -11.53 -0.92 1.04
N ILE A 67 -10.57 -0.01 1.01
CA ILE A 67 -10.80 1.41 1.31
C ILE A 67 -11.74 2.04 0.29
N TYR A 68 -11.48 1.84 -1.00
CA TYR A 68 -12.37 2.37 -2.04
C TYR A 68 -13.77 1.74 -2.00
N GLN A 69 -13.89 0.45 -1.65
CA GLN A 69 -15.19 -0.17 -1.39
C GLN A 69 -15.92 0.48 -0.21
N ALA A 70 -15.23 0.76 0.89
CA ALA A 70 -15.80 1.44 2.05
C ALA A 70 -16.26 2.88 1.72
N GLN A 71 -15.56 3.56 0.82
CA GLN A 71 -15.91 4.90 0.32
C GLN A 71 -17.00 4.89 -0.77
N LYS A 72 -17.49 3.72 -1.20
CA LYS A 72 -18.41 3.55 -2.35
C LYS A 72 -17.86 4.12 -3.67
N HIS A 73 -16.54 4.25 -3.77
CA HIS A 73 -15.82 4.62 -4.99
C HIS A 73 -15.52 3.35 -5.79
N TYR A 74 -16.57 2.82 -6.41
CA TYR A 74 -16.53 1.55 -7.14
C TYR A 74 -15.60 1.54 -8.37
N PRO A 75 -15.45 2.63 -9.16
CA PRO A 75 -14.54 2.66 -10.31
C PRO A 75 -13.06 2.46 -9.92
N GLU A 76 -12.60 3.14 -8.87
CA GLU A 76 -11.25 3.04 -8.35
C GLU A 76 -10.99 1.67 -7.72
N ALA A 77 -11.95 1.16 -6.92
CA ALA A 77 -11.88 -0.20 -6.38
C ALA A 77 -11.71 -1.25 -7.48
N LEU A 78 -12.46 -1.12 -8.58
CA LEU A 78 -12.38 -2.05 -9.71
C LEU A 78 -11.02 -1.97 -10.40
N ARG A 79 -10.44 -0.78 -10.56
CA ARG A 79 -9.11 -0.61 -11.15
C ARG A 79 -8.02 -1.32 -10.34
N HIS A 80 -8.06 -1.18 -9.01
CA HIS A 80 -7.09 -1.86 -8.13
C HIS A 80 -7.31 -3.37 -8.08
N TYR A 81 -8.56 -3.83 -8.12
CA TYR A 81 -8.90 -5.25 -8.22
C TYR A 81 -8.42 -5.87 -9.55
N LEU A 82 -8.56 -5.16 -10.67
CA LEU A 82 -8.07 -5.61 -11.97
C LEU A 82 -6.53 -5.67 -12.00
N ARG A 83 -5.85 -4.69 -11.39
CA ARG A 83 -4.39 -4.70 -11.27
C ARG A 83 -3.91 -5.91 -10.45
N LEU A 84 -4.59 -6.20 -9.34
CA LEU A 84 -4.34 -7.39 -8.53
C LEU A 84 -4.50 -8.69 -9.35
N ASN A 85 -5.58 -8.80 -10.12
CA ASN A 85 -5.87 -10.00 -10.91
C ASN A 85 -4.79 -10.26 -11.99
N ILE A 86 -4.31 -9.21 -12.65
CA ILE A 86 -3.20 -9.29 -13.61
C ILE A 86 -1.91 -9.76 -12.92
N SER A 87 -1.58 -9.20 -11.75
CA SER A 87 -0.40 -9.62 -10.98
C SER A 87 -0.46 -11.10 -10.55
N ILE A 88 -1.65 -11.63 -10.22
CA ILE A 88 -1.84 -13.04 -9.85
C ILE A 88 -1.74 -13.97 -11.07
N LEU A 89 -2.26 -13.56 -12.23
CA LEU A 89 -2.25 -14.35 -13.47
C LEU A 89 -0.86 -14.47 -14.12
N CYS A 90 0.08 -13.61 -13.75
CA CYS A 90 1.45 -13.60 -14.29
C CYS A 90 2.47 -14.42 -13.47
N CYS A 91 2.05 -15.10 -12.40
CA CYS A 91 2.84 -16.07 -11.64
C CYS A 91 2.57 -17.51 -12.10
#